data_AF-A0A4Q3BNF8-F1
#
_entry.id   AF-A0A4Q3BNF8-F1
#
_cell.length_a   1.000
_cell.length_b   1.000
_cell.length_c   1.000
_cell.angle_alpha   90.00
_cell.angle_beta   90.00
_cell.angle_gamma   90.00
#
_symmetry.space_group_name_H-M   'P 1'
#
loop_
_entity.id
_entity.type
_entity.pdbx_description
1 polymer ?
#
loop_
_entity_poly.entity_id
_entity_poly.type
_entity_poly.pdbx_seq_one_letter_code
_entity_poly.pdbx_strand_id
1 'polypeptide(L)'
;YRQGQDGTWITEEMKEAYTILHRQGFAHSAEAWLNNELVGGLYGIRLGNVFFGESMFSHTSNASKFAFINYVQQLKKENVKLIDCQLHTNHLESLGAKMINRKHFIELLYQLIY
;
A
#
# COMPACT_ATOMS: atom_id res chain seq x y z
N TYR A 1 -13.19 10.98 3.09
CA TYR A 1 -13.29 10.33 4.41
C TYR A 1 -14.29 9.19 4.32
N ARG A 2 -14.00 8.04 4.94
CA ARG A 2 -15.01 6.97 5.08
C ARG A 2 -16.08 7.49 6.05
N GLN A 3 -17.35 7.26 5.76
CA GLN A 3 -18.42 7.66 6.68
C GLN A 3 -18.18 7.04 8.06
N GLY A 4 -18.12 7.86 9.11
CA GLY A 4 -17.95 7.42 10.50
C GLY A 4 -16.52 7.43 11.05
N GLN A 5 -15.53 8.01 10.37
CA GLN A 5 -14.20 8.26 10.96
C GLN A 5 -14.01 9.77 11.20
N ASP A 6 -13.95 10.17 12.47
CA ASP A 6 -13.53 11.51 12.89
C ASP A 6 -12.02 11.65 12.66
N GLY A 7 -11.67 12.05 11.44
CA GLY A 7 -10.29 12.27 11.02
C GLY A 7 -9.54 11.00 10.61
N THR A 8 -8.40 11.19 9.95
CA THR A 8 -7.47 10.11 9.61
C THR A 8 -6.35 10.07 10.64
N TRP A 9 -5.80 8.89 10.93
CA TRP A 9 -4.55 8.74 11.68
C TRP A 9 -3.34 9.41 10.99
N ILE A 10 -3.49 9.82 9.73
CA ILE A 10 -2.49 10.52 8.93
C ILE A 10 -2.45 11.99 9.36
N THR A 11 -1.69 12.28 10.42
CA THR A 11 -1.40 13.63 10.89
C THR A 11 -0.37 14.34 9.99
N GLU A 12 -0.11 15.63 10.23
CA GLU A 12 0.94 16.36 9.48
C GLU A 12 2.33 15.78 9.71
N GLU A 13 2.64 15.34 10.94
CA GLU A 13 3.90 14.68 11.27
C GLU A 13 4.08 13.37 10.48
N MET A 14 2.99 12.60 10.31
CA MET A 14 3.02 11.40 9.49
C MET A 14 3.24 11.73 8.01
N LYS A 15 2.61 12.79 7.48
CA LYS A 15 2.86 13.23 6.09
C LYS A 15 4.31 13.62 5.90
N GLU A 16 4.89 14.36 6.84
CA GLU A 16 6.29 14.78 6.77
C GLU A 16 7.24 13.57 6.81
N ALA A 17 7.03 12.65 7.76
CA ALA A 17 7.82 11.42 7.86
C ALA A 17 7.79 10.58 6.57
N TYR A 18 6.60 10.36 6.00
CA TYR A 18 6.46 9.61 4.74
C TYR A 18 7.03 10.36 3.54
N THR A 19 6.97 11.69 3.52
CA THR A 19 7.59 12.51 2.47
C THR A 19 9.12 12.40 2.53
N ILE A 20 9.71 12.40 3.73
CA ILE A 20 11.14 12.16 3.92
C ILE A 20 11.52 10.77 3.43
N LEU A 21 10.77 9.73 3.84
CA LEU A 21 11.00 8.36 3.39
C LEU A 21 10.84 8.20 1.88
N HIS A 22 9.92 8.95 1.25
CA HIS A 22 9.77 8.97 -0.21
C HIS A 22 11.01 9.54 -0.89
N ARG A 23 11.51 10.69 -0.40
CA ARG A 23 12.74 11.30 -0.91
C ARG A 23 13.98 10.41 -0.73
N GLN A 24 13.98 9.57 0.30
CA GLN A 24 15.02 8.58 0.55
C GLN A 24 14.86 7.29 -0.29
N GLY A 25 13.76 7.15 -1.04
CA GLY A 25 13.50 5.98 -1.89
C GLY A 25 12.88 4.79 -1.15
N PHE A 26 12.42 4.96 0.09
CA PHE A 26 11.76 3.91 0.86
C PHE A 26 10.23 3.94 0.71
N ALA A 27 9.63 5.12 0.65
CA ALA A 27 8.18 5.24 0.45
C ALA A 27 7.85 5.39 -1.04
N HIS A 28 6.81 4.70 -1.47
CA HIS A 28 6.35 4.71 -2.86
C HIS A 28 4.84 4.90 -2.94
N SER A 29 4.40 5.57 -4.00
CA SER A 29 3.00 5.75 -4.35
C SER A 29 2.69 5.13 -5.71
N ALA A 30 1.42 4.78 -5.90
CA ALA A 30 0.85 4.48 -7.21
C ALA A 30 -0.48 5.21 -7.37
N GLU A 31 -0.67 5.80 -8.54
CA GLU A 31 -1.73 6.78 -8.79
C GLU A 31 -2.62 6.36 -9.96
N ALA A 32 -3.90 6.67 -9.87
CA ALA A 32 -4.87 6.55 -10.95
C ALA A 32 -5.32 7.94 -11.37
N TRP A 33 -5.08 8.27 -12.63
CA TRP A 33 -5.41 9.56 -13.23
C TRP A 33 -6.50 9.40 -14.28
N LEU A 34 -7.49 10.30 -14.29
CA LEU A 34 -8.55 10.38 -15.29
C LEU A 34 -8.75 11.84 -15.67
N ASN A 35 -8.64 12.18 -16.96
CA ASN A 35 -8.79 13.56 -17.45
C ASN A 35 -7.91 14.58 -16.69
N ASN A 36 -6.65 14.23 -16.41
CA ASN A 36 -5.69 15.02 -15.63
C ASN A 36 -6.07 15.24 -14.15
N GLU A 37 -7.06 14.52 -13.63
CA GLU A 37 -7.42 14.52 -12.22
C GLU A 37 -6.94 13.24 -11.52
N LEU A 38 -6.39 13.40 -10.33
CA LEU A 38 -6.00 12.29 -9.47
C LEU A 38 -7.26 11.70 -8.82
N VAL A 39 -7.73 10.57 -9.34
CA VAL A 39 -9.01 9.96 -8.94
C VAL A 39 -8.86 8.79 -7.97
N GLY A 40 -7.63 8.35 -7.69
CA GLY A 40 -7.35 7.33 -6.70
C GLY A 40 -5.87 6.99 -6.61
N GLY A 41 -5.51 6.18 -5.62
CA GLY A 41 -4.13 5.76 -5.45
C GLY A 41 -3.90 5.08 -4.12
N LEU A 42 -2.64 4.71 -3.90
CA LEU A 42 -2.15 4.12 -2.66
C LEU A 42 -0.70 4.54 -2.41
N TYR A 43 -0.26 4.41 -1.17
CA TYR A 43 1.14 4.55 -0.81
C TYR A 43 1.56 3.48 0.20
N GLY A 44 2.86 3.28 0.33
CA GLY A 44 3.44 2.34 1.28
C GLY A 44 4.96 2.39 1.32
N ILE A 45 5.54 1.57 2.18
CA ILE A 45 7.00 1.43 2.31
C ILE A 45 7.46 0.18 1.57
N ARG A 46 8.61 0.25 0.89
CA ARG A 46 9.30 -0.92 0.37
C ARG A 46 10.60 -1.13 1.12
N LEU A 47 10.81 -2.36 1.59
CA LEU A 47 12.08 -2.83 2.15
C LEU A 47 12.40 -4.17 1.49
N GLY A 48 13.58 -4.26 0.86
CA GLY A 48 13.98 -5.43 0.08
C GLY A 48 12.90 -5.86 -0.91
N ASN A 49 12.44 -7.11 -0.74
CA ASN A 49 11.43 -7.74 -1.58
C ASN A 49 10.03 -7.73 -0.94
N VAL A 50 9.78 -6.82 0.00
CA VAL A 50 8.49 -6.65 0.69
C VAL A 50 7.95 -5.23 0.46
N PHE A 51 6.67 -5.11 0.16
CA PHE A 51 5.95 -3.84 0.13
C PHE A 51 4.88 -3.82 1.24
N PHE A 52 4.92 -2.81 2.10
CA PHE A 52 3.99 -2.58 3.19
C PHE A 52 2.99 -1.53 2.75
N GLY A 53 1.77 -1.94 2.39
CA GLY A 53 0.75 -1.02 1.86
C GLY A 53 0.06 -0.26 2.99
N GLU A 54 0.25 1.05 3.09
CA GLU A 54 -0.21 1.82 4.26
C GLU A 54 -1.66 2.29 4.15
N SER A 55 -2.01 2.89 3.01
CA SER A 55 -3.36 3.40 2.80
C SER A 55 -3.67 3.58 1.32
N MET A 56 -4.96 3.68 1.02
CA MET A 56 -5.47 3.93 -0.33
C MET A 56 -6.71 4.81 -0.31
N PHE A 57 -6.94 5.53 -1.40
CA PHE A 57 -8.11 6.38 -1.59
C PHE A 57 -8.69 6.22 -2.99
N SER A 58 -9.98 6.50 -3.12
CA SER A 58 -10.72 6.43 -4.39
C SER A 58 -11.75 7.55 -4.40
N HIS A 59 -11.65 8.46 -5.37
CA HIS A 59 -12.66 9.50 -5.66
C HIS A 59 -13.63 9.06 -6.75
N THR A 60 -13.21 8.12 -7.60
CA THR A 60 -14.06 7.47 -8.60
C THR A 60 -14.12 5.96 -8.33
N SER A 61 -15.23 5.32 -8.70
CA SER A 61 -15.40 3.87 -8.59
C SER A 61 -14.21 3.13 -9.20
N ASN A 62 -13.68 2.14 -8.47
CA ASN A 62 -12.56 1.29 -8.86
C ASN A 62 -11.18 1.97 -9.08
N ALA A 63 -11.03 3.27 -8.83
CA ALA A 63 -9.75 3.96 -9.07
C ALA A 63 -8.60 3.41 -8.20
N SER A 64 -8.83 3.20 -6.90
CA SER A 64 -7.82 2.60 -6.01
C SER A 64 -7.46 1.17 -6.43
N LYS A 65 -8.46 0.38 -6.84
CA LYS A 65 -8.28 -1.00 -7.33
C LYS A 65 -7.47 -1.02 -8.63
N PHE A 66 -7.74 -0.10 -9.54
CA PHE A 66 -6.97 0.06 -10.76
C PHE A 66 -5.51 0.40 -10.46
N ALA A 67 -5.26 1.39 -9.60
CA ALA A 67 -3.89 1.74 -9.17
C ALA A 67 -3.19 0.53 -8.54
N PHE A 68 -3.86 -0.18 -7.63
CA PHE A 68 -3.29 -1.34 -6.95
C PHE A 68 -2.95 -2.49 -7.89
N ILE A 69 -3.84 -2.86 -8.81
CA ILE A 69 -3.59 -3.96 -9.77
C ILE A 69 -2.38 -3.62 -10.66
N ASN A 70 -2.29 -2.40 -11.17
CA ASN A 70 -1.15 -1.98 -11.99
C ASN A 70 0.14 -1.96 -11.18
N TYR A 71 0.10 -1.48 -9.94
CA TYR A 71 1.27 -1.45 -9.09
C TYR A 71 1.75 -2.85 -8.71
N VAL A 72 0.84 -3.79 -8.44
CA VAL A 72 1.18 -5.21 -8.22
C VAL A 72 1.93 -5.80 -9.41
N GLN A 73 1.57 -5.44 -10.65
CA GLN A 73 2.31 -5.90 -11.83
C GLN A 73 3.73 -5.33 -11.88
N GLN A 74 3.91 -4.07 -11.49
CA GLN A 74 5.22 -3.45 -11.38
C GLN A 74 6.07 -4.12 -10.27
N LEU A 75 5.49 -4.28 -9.08
CA LEU A 75 6.15 -4.94 -7.94
C LEU A 75 6.63 -6.35 -8.29
N LYS A 76 5.82 -7.12 -9.05
CA LYS A 76 6.23 -8.44 -9.55
C LYS A 76 7.46 -8.39 -10.46
N LYS A 77 7.53 -7.42 -11.38
CA LYS A 77 8.70 -7.22 -12.27
C LYS A 77 9.94 -6.86 -11.46
N GLU A 78 9.76 -6.15 -10.36
CA GLU A 78 10.81 -5.75 -9.44
C GLU A 78 11.11 -6.78 -8.34
N ASN A 79 10.62 -8.02 -8.54
CA ASN A 79 10.88 -9.18 -7.69
C ASN A 79 10.34 -9.07 -6.25
N VAL A 80 9.41 -8.17 -5.97
CA VAL A 80 8.69 -8.12 -4.68
C VAL A 80 7.85 -9.39 -4.52
N LYS A 81 7.98 -10.03 -3.36
CA LYS A 81 7.39 -11.34 -3.05
C LYS A 81 6.24 -11.28 -2.08
N LEU A 82 6.17 -10.22 -1.28
CA LEU A 82 5.17 -10.07 -0.24
C LEU A 82 4.62 -8.65 -0.25
N ILE A 83 3.29 -8.55 -0.20
CA ILE A 83 2.58 -7.31 0.09
C ILE A 83 1.93 -7.48 1.47
N ASP A 84 2.41 -6.73 2.45
CA ASP A 84 1.75 -6.64 3.74
C ASP A 84 0.57 -5.68 3.66
N CYS A 85 -0.54 -6.11 4.23
CA CYS A 85 -1.84 -5.44 4.25
C CYS A 85 -2.27 -5.05 5.67
N GLN A 86 -1.40 -5.29 6.68
CA GLN A 86 -1.55 -5.05 8.11
C GLN A 86 -2.85 -5.60 8.71
N LEU A 87 -3.96 -4.89 8.51
CA LEU A 87 -5.28 -5.25 9.03
C LEU A 87 -6.11 -5.93 7.95
N HIS A 88 -6.71 -7.07 8.32
CA HIS A 88 -7.68 -7.72 7.45
C HIS A 88 -8.89 -6.80 7.21
N THR A 89 -9.32 -6.76 5.96
CA THR A 89 -10.63 -6.22 5.57
C THR A 89 -11.21 -7.08 4.46
N ASN A 90 -12.54 -7.18 4.39
CA ASN A 90 -13.23 -7.88 3.30
C ASN A 90 -12.83 -7.35 1.92
N HIS A 91 -12.47 -6.07 1.82
CA HIS A 91 -11.98 -5.47 0.58
C HIS A 91 -10.65 -6.10 0.15
N LEU A 92 -9.67 -6.20 1.05
CA LEU A 92 -8.36 -6.77 0.74
C LEU A 92 -8.44 -8.27 0.46
N GLU A 93 -9.29 -9.00 1.18
CA GLU A 93 -9.56 -10.42 0.90
C GLU A 93 -10.16 -10.61 -0.50
N SER A 94 -11.08 -9.74 -0.94
CA SER A 94 -11.62 -9.77 -2.31
C SER A 94 -10.56 -9.50 -3.39
N LEU A 95 -9.43 -8.89 -3.02
CA LEU A 95 -8.27 -8.67 -3.88
C LEU A 95 -7.25 -9.81 -3.82
N GLY A 96 -7.51 -10.85 -3.02
CA GLY A 96 -6.68 -12.05 -2.89
C GLY A 96 -5.76 -12.05 -1.66
N ALA A 97 -5.91 -11.10 -0.73
CA ALA A 97 -5.17 -11.14 0.54
C ALA A 97 -5.55 -12.38 1.35
N LYS A 98 -4.57 -12.96 2.05
CA LYS A 98 -4.76 -14.13 2.91
C LYS A 98 -4.13 -13.87 4.27
N MET A 99 -4.80 -14.36 5.31
CA MET A 99 -4.21 -14.36 6.65
C MET A 99 -3.14 -15.45 6.74
N ILE A 100 -1.98 -15.06 7.26
CA ILE A 100 -0.90 -15.98 7.61
C ILE A 100 -0.61 -15.88 9.11
N ASN A 101 -0.05 -16.93 9.69
CA ASN A 101 0.33 -16.88 11.10
C ASN A 101 1.50 -15.87 11.28
N ARG A 102 1.57 -15.25 12.46
CA ARG A 102 2.60 -14.24 12.76
C ARG A 102 4.02 -14.80 12.65
N LYS A 103 4.25 -16.05 13.08
CA LYS A 103 5.57 -16.69 13.04
C LYS A 103 6.10 -16.78 11.60
N HIS A 104 5.25 -17.23 10.68
CA HIS A 104 5.51 -17.36 9.26
C HIS A 104 5.71 -15.99 8.60
N PHE A 105 4.93 -14.99 8.98
CA PHE A 105 5.17 -13.61 8.52
C PHE A 105 6.57 -13.13 8.91
N ILE A 106 6.97 -13.31 10.18
CA ILE A 106 8.32 -12.93 10.65
C ILE A 106 9.43 -13.70 9.91
N GLU A 107 9.25 -15.00 9.68
CA GLU A 107 10.19 -15.81 8.88
C GLU A 107 10.35 -15.25 7.45
N LEU A 108 9.24 -14.86 6.81
CA LEU A 108 9.28 -14.21 5.49
C LEU A 108 9.99 -12.85 5.53
N LEU A 109 9.79 -12.04 6.58
CA LEU A 109 10.49 -10.77 6.72
C LEU A 109 12.01 -10.96 6.82
N TYR A 110 12.47 -11.94 7.62
CA TYR A 110 13.89 -12.27 7.69
C TYR A 110 14.46 -12.69 6.34
N GLN A 111 13.72 -13.44 5.54
CA GLN A 111 14.17 -13.93 4.24
C GLN A 111 14.16 -12.86 3.13
N LEU A 112 13.22 -11.91 3.19
CA LEU A 112 12.92 -11.01 2.08
C LEU A 112 13.49 -9.59 2.27
N ILE A 113 13.89 -9.23 3.49
CA ILE A 113 14.44 -7.90 3.80
C ILE A 113 15.93 -7.96 4.11
N TYR A 114 16.38 -9.00 4.81
CA TYR A 114 17.75 -9.19 5.28
C TYR A 114 18.47 -10.28 4.47
#